data_AF-A0A7X7SKH3-F1
#
_entry.id   AF-A0A7X7SKH3-F1
#
_cell.length_a   1.000
_cell.length_b   1.000
_cell.length_c   1.000
_cell.angle_alpha   90.00
_cell.angle_beta   90.00
_cell.angle_gamma   90.00
#
_symmetry.space_group_name_H-M   'P 1'
#
loop_
_entity.id
_entity.type
_entity.pdbx_description
1 polymer ?
#
loop_
_entity_poly.entity_id
_entity_poly.type
_entity_poly.pdbx_seq_one_letter_code
_entity_poly.pdbx_strand_id
1 'polypeptide(L)' 'MAGSDFIVLSHREPYQEHTTPEGDIVLRRKTNGVFTTLDSVMRQKKGTWIAWREHEEGTDFVPHIR' A
#
# COMPACT_ATOMS: atom_id res chain seq x y z
N MET A 1 -5.12 24.03 -2.41
CA MET A 1 -5.00 22.56 -2.45
C MET A 1 -6.18 21.99 -1.66
N ALA A 2 -7.03 21.19 -2.27
CA ALA A 2 -8.01 20.42 -1.50
C ALA A 2 -7.25 19.21 -0.92
N GLY A 3 -7.03 19.19 0.39
CA GLY A 3 -6.55 18.00 1.09
C GLY A 3 -7.57 16.86 0.94
N SER A 4 -7.14 15.63 1.20
CA SER A 4 -8.10 14.53 1.25
C SER A 4 -8.86 14.60 2.59
N ASP A 5 -10.18 14.77 2.54
CA ASP A 5 -11.03 14.84 3.74
C ASP A 5 -11.25 13.47 4.41
N PHE A 6 -10.65 12.41 3.83
CA PHE A 6 -10.77 11.04 4.33
C PHE A 6 -9.41 10.36 4.35
N ILE A 7 -8.91 10.09 5.57
CA ILE A 7 -7.62 9.45 5.80
C ILE A 7 -7.86 8.12 6.50
N VAL A 8 -7.23 7.06 5.96
CA VAL A 8 -7.13 5.76 6.64
C VAL A 8 -5.70 5.59 7.13
N LEU A 9 -5.54 5.37 8.43
CA LEU A 9 -4.27 5.00 9.05
C LEU A 9 -4.35 3.53 9.47
N SER A 10 -3.44 2.70 8.97
CA SER A 10 -3.39 1.28 9.33
C SER A 10 -1.96 0.79 9.56
N HIS A 11 -1.85 -0.31 10.31
CA HIS A 11 -0.55 -0.95 10.54
C HIS A 11 0.06 -1.53 9.26
N ARG A 12 -0.75 -2.07 8.34
CA ARG A 12 -0.27 -2.69 7.09
C ARG A 12 -0.88 -2.01 5.87
N GLU A 13 -0.10 -1.89 4.80
CA GLU A 13 -0.56 -1.35 3.52
C GLU A 13 -1.50 -2.30 2.76
N PRO A 14 -2.36 -1.77 1.85
CA PRO A 14 -3.30 -2.56 1.05
C PRO A 14 -2.64 -3.32 -0.12
N TYR A 15 -1.32 -3.28 -0.25
CA TYR A 15 -0.56 -3.92 -1.33
C TYR A 15 0.38 -5.00 -0.79
N GLN A 16 0.76 -5.91 -1.67
CA GLN A 16 1.82 -6.90 -1.51
C GLN A 16 2.77 -6.77 -2.67
N GLU A 17 4.07 -6.86 -2.37
CA GLU A 17 5.10 -6.94 -3.39
C GLU A 17 5.17 -8.34 -3.98
N HIS A 18 5.36 -8.39 -5.29
CA HIS A 18 5.66 -9.61 -6.02
C HIS A 18 6.82 -9.31 -6.95
N THR A 19 7.84 -10.16 -6.89
CA THR A 19 8.92 -10.15 -7.87
C THR A 19 8.48 -10.93 -9.10
N THR A 20 8.58 -10.32 -10.28
CA THR A 20 8.33 -11.01 -11.55
C THR A 20 9.49 -11.95 -11.88
N PRO A 21 9.31 -12.92 -12.79
CA PRO A 21 10.40 -13.77 -13.27
C PRO A 21 11.59 -12.98 -13.86
N GLU A 22 11.34 -11.78 -14.37
CA GLU A 22 12.32 -10.86 -14.94
C GLU A 22 13.06 -10.02 -13.88
N GLY A 23 12.65 -10.10 -12.62
CA GLY A 23 13.26 -9.40 -11.49
C GLY A 23 12.61 -8.06 -11.15
N ASP A 24 11.53 -7.66 -11.82
CA ASP A 24 10.81 -6.43 -11.50
C ASP A 24 9.97 -6.58 -10.23
N ILE A 25 9.84 -5.50 -9.46
CA ILE A 25 8.92 -5.46 -8.31
C ILE A 25 7.57 -4.89 -8.77
N VAL A 26 6.51 -5.68 -8.62
CA VAL A 26 5.13 -5.25 -8.88
C VAL A 26 4.29 -5.27 -7.60
N LEU A 27 3.45 -4.24 -7.43
CA LEU A 27 2.52 -4.15 -6.32
C LEU A 27 1.17 -4.75 -6.70
N ARG A 28 0.73 -5.78 -5.97
CA ARG A 28 -0.61 -6.35 -6.10
C ARG A 28 -1.48 -5.98 -4.92
N ARG A 29 -2.73 -5.64 -5.18
CA ARG A 29 -3.67 -5.27 -4.12
C ARG A 29 -4.14 -6.50 -3.34
N LYS A 30 -4.22 -6.38 -2.02
CA LYS A 30 -4.79 -7.40 -1.11
C LYS A 30 -6.28 -7.54 -1.37
N THR A 31 -6.74 -8.78 -1.57
CA THR A 31 -8.14 -9.12 -1.92
C THR A 31 -8.96 -9.61 -0.73
N ASN A 32 -8.52 -9.31 0.48
CA ASN A 32 -9.17 -9.72 1.72
C ASN A 32 -9.17 -8.63 2.79
N GLY A 33 -9.98 -8.88 3.83
CA GLY A 33 -10.02 -8.10 5.05
C GLY A 33 -10.45 -6.64 4.85
N VAL A 34 -9.95 -5.78 5.76
CA VAL A 34 -10.33 -4.36 5.83
C VAL A 34 -10.00 -3.59 4.53
N PHE A 35 -9.00 -4.02 3.78
CA PHE A 35 -8.59 -3.38 2.53
C PHE A 35 -9.68 -3.46 1.46
N THR A 36 -10.26 -4.65 1.27
CA THR A 36 -11.34 -4.85 0.29
C THR A 36 -12.61 -4.13 0.69
N THR A 37 -12.93 -4.10 2.00
CA THR A 37 -14.10 -3.38 2.52
C THR A 37 -13.98 -1.88 2.29
N LEU A 38 -12.80 -1.30 2.54
CA LEU A 38 -12.58 0.14 2.43
C LEU A 38 -12.30 0.61 1.00
N ASP A 39 -12.05 -0.30 0.04
CA ASP A 39 -11.69 0.10 -1.33
C ASP A 39 -12.76 0.98 -1.99
N SER A 40 -14.04 0.61 -1.81
CA SER A 40 -15.15 1.39 -2.36
C SER A 40 -15.19 2.82 -1.78
N VAL A 41 -14.97 2.95 -0.46
CA VAL A 41 -14.94 4.23 0.25
C VAL A 41 -13.74 5.07 -0.18
N MET A 42 -12.55 4.47 -0.26
CA MET A 42 -11.33 5.13 -0.70
C MET A 42 -11.49 5.72 -2.11
N ARG A 43 -12.08 4.95 -3.04
CA ARG A 43 -12.34 5.42 -4.42
C ARG A 43 -13.37 6.54 -4.47
N GLN A 44 -14.46 6.44 -3.69
CA GLN A 44 -15.51 7.46 -3.66
C GLN A 44 -15.03 8.78 -3.04
N LYS A 45 -14.26 8.70 -1.96
CA LYS A 45 -13.79 9.86 -1.19
C LYS A 45 -12.49 10.45 -1.72
N LYS A 46 -11.84 9.80 -2.69
CA LYS A 46 -10.46 10.13 -3.11
C LYS A 46 -9.53 10.19 -1.89
N GLY A 47 -9.68 9.19 -1.02
CA GLY A 47 -9.03 9.11 0.29
C GLY A 47 -7.51 8.97 0.22
N THR A 48 -6.82 9.28 1.31
CA THR A 48 -5.38 8.99 1.48
C THR A 48 -5.19 7.84 2.46
N TRP A 49 -4.39 6.85 2.06
CA TRP A 49 -4.03 5.72 2.91
C TRP A 49 -2.59 5.89 3.40
N ILE A 50 -2.40 5.91 4.71
CA ILE A 50 -1.09 5.93 5.35
C ILE A 50 -0.90 4.61 6.07
N ALA A 51 0.17 3.89 5.74
CA ALA A 51 0.48 2.61 6.34
C ALA A 51 1.98 2.32 6.31
N TRP A 52 2.40 1.37 7.14
CA TRP A 52 3.72 0.78 7.02
C TRP A 52 3.78 -0.18 5.83
N ARG A 53 4.85 -0.02 5.04
CA ARG A 53 5.24 -0.98 4.00
C ARG A 53 5.57 -2.31 4.66
N GLU A 54 5.08 -3.40 4.08
CA GLU A 54 5.46 -4.74 4.49
C GLU A 54 6.87 -5.04 3.96
N HIS A 55 7.79 -5.43 4.83
CA HIS A 55 9.17 -5.73 4.46
C HIS A 55 9.58 -7.04 5.12
N GLU A 56 10.18 -7.95 4.35
CA GLU A 56 10.77 -9.17 4.89
C GLU A 56 12.10 -8.84 5.58
N GLU A 57 12.28 -9.34 6.79
CA GLU A 57 13.49 -9.12 7.57
C GLU A 57 14.67 -9.86 6.91
N GLY A 58 15.75 -9.16 6.54
CA GLY A 58 16.96 -9.77 5.95
C GLY A 58 17.32 -9.32 4.54
N THR A 59 16.50 -8.51 3.86
CA THR A 59 16.94 -7.77 2.66
C THR A 59 17.59 -6.46 3.08
N ASP A 60 18.82 -6.21 2.62
CA ASP A 60 19.58 -4.99 2.95
C ASP A 60 18.72 -3.73 2.73
N PHE A 61 18.73 -2.81 3.69
CA PHE A 61 18.09 -1.51 3.54
C PHE A 61 18.72 -0.76 2.36
N VAL A 62 18.04 -0.74 1.22
CA VAL A 62 18.47 0.07 0.07
C VAL A 62 17.67 1.38 0.09
N PRO A 63 18.28 2.53 0.45
CA PRO A 63 17.57 3.80 0.50
C PRO A 63 17.17 4.21 -0.92
N HIS A 64 15.88 4.11 -1.24
CA HIS A 64 15.32 4.51 -2.53
C HIS A 64 14.77 5.95 -2.55
N ILE A 65 15.15 6.78 -1.57
CA ILE A 65 14.70 8.18 -1.52
C ILE A 65 15.75 9.06 -2.21
N ARG A 66 15.44 9.49 -3.44
CA ARG A 66 16.05 10.66 -4.10
C ARG A 66 15.07 11.82 -4.05
#